data_AF-A0A960XMZ9-F1
#
_entry.id   AF-A0A960XMZ9-F1
#
_cell.length_a   1.000
_cell.length_b   1.000
_cell.length_c   1.000
_cell.angle_alpha   90.00
_cell.angle_beta   90.00
_cell.angle_gamma   90.00
#
_symmetry.space_group_name_H-M   'P 1'
#
loop_
_entity.id
_entity.type
_entity.pdbx_description
1 polymer ?
#
loop_
_entity_poly.entity_id
_entity_poly.type
_entity_poly.pdbx_seq_one_letter_code
_entity_poly.pdbx_strand_id
1 'polypeptide(L)' 'MKIVPVSLGDRSYRILIGDSLLPRLGPECARLKLGRRCAVITDSNVGPLYAESALNSLRGAGFDPILIT' A
#
# COMPACT_ATOMS: atom_id res chain seq x y z
N MET A 1 -8.60 -1.96 -14.55
CA MET A 1 -7.30 -2.22 -13.89
C MET A 1 -6.23 -2.44 -14.96
N LYS A 2 -5.20 -1.60 -14.97
CA LYS A 2 -4.04 -1.66 -15.88
C LYS A 2 -2.77 -1.92 -15.06
N ILE A 3 -1.87 -2.73 -15.58
CA ILE A 3 -0.56 -3.01 -14.97
C ILE A 3 0.50 -2.45 -15.90
N VAL A 4 1.39 -1.62 -15.36
CA VAL A 4 2.56 -1.12 -16.09
C VAL A 4 3.82 -1.71 -15.43
N PRO A 5 4.51 -2.66 -16.08
CA PRO A 5 5.80 -3.13 -15.60
C PRO A 5 6.87 -2.07 -15.86
N VAL A 6 7.74 -1.83 -14.88
CA VAL A 6 8.89 -0.94 -14.98
C VAL A 6 10.15 -1.78 -14.83
N SER A 7 10.92 -1.90 -15.91
CA SER A 7 12.12 -2.73 -15.98
C SER A 7 13.35 -1.97 -15.44
N LEU A 8 13.80 -2.33 -14.24
CA LEU A 8 14.96 -1.73 -13.55
C LEU A 8 15.95 -2.79 -13.03
N GLY A 9 16.04 -3.93 -13.73
CA GLY A 9 16.82 -5.10 -13.31
C GLY A 9 16.25 -5.70 -12.03
N ASP A 10 17.09 -5.93 -11.03
CA ASP A 10 16.70 -6.50 -9.72
C ASP A 10 15.67 -5.64 -8.97
N ARG A 11 15.50 -4.37 -9.35
CA ARG A 11 14.54 -3.43 -8.75
C ARG A 11 13.28 -3.25 -9.59
N SER A 12 13.03 -4.14 -10.55
CA SER A 12 11.83 -4.06 -11.38
C SER A 12 10.57 -4.18 -10.55
N TYR A 13 9.56 -3.37 -10.83
CA TYR A 13 8.29 -3.36 -10.11
C TYR A 13 7.11 -3.13 -11.05
N ARG A 14 5.90 -3.29 -10.51
CA ARG A 14 4.65 -3.10 -11.24
C ARG A 14 3.90 -1.91 -10.67
N ILE A 15 3.42 -1.03 -11.53
CA ILE A 15 2.45 0.02 -11.18
C ILE A 15 1.06 -0.55 -11.47
N LEU A 16 0.18 -0.53 -10.47
CA LEU A 16 -1.23 -0.87 -10.63
C LEU A 16 -2.04 0.42 -10.76
N ILE A 17 -2.84 0.53 -11.84
CA ILE A 17 -3.67 1.69 -12.13
C ILE A 17 -5.12 1.24 -12.23
N GLY A 18 -6.00 1.88 -11.48
CA GLY A 18 -7.42 1.57 -11.49
C GLY A 18 -8.15 2.19 -10.30
N ASP A 19 -9.44 1.98 -10.31
CA ASP A 19 -10.39 2.51 -9.34
C ASP A 19 -10.36 1.64 -8.07
N SER A 20 -10.61 2.25 -6.91
CA SER A 20 -10.74 1.53 -5.63
C SER A 20 -9.57 0.59 -5.29
N LEU A 21 -8.34 0.98 -5.63
CA LEU A 21 -7.15 0.18 -5.33
C LEU A 21 -6.68 0.27 -3.87
N LEU A 22 -6.99 1.36 -3.17
CA LEU A 22 -6.53 1.57 -1.80
C LEU A 22 -7.04 0.48 -0.81
N PRO A 23 -8.31 0.04 -0.86
CA PRO A 23 -8.78 -1.11 -0.08
C PRO A 23 -8.04 -2.43 -0.37
N ARG A 24 -7.35 -2.53 -1.52
CA ARG A 24 -6.56 -3.71 -1.90
C ARG A 24 -5.07 -3.59 -1.54
N LEU A 25 -4.64 -2.50 -0.93
CA LEU A 25 -3.24 -2.26 -0.55
C LEU A 25 -2.65 -3.42 0.25
N GLY A 26 -3.31 -3.85 1.33
CA GLY A 26 -2.86 -4.93 2.20
C GLY A 26 -2.62 -6.24 1.46
N PRO A 27 -3.61 -6.78 0.74
CA PRO A 27 -3.42 -7.99 -0.08
C PRO A 27 -2.28 -7.88 -1.09
N GLU A 28 -2.12 -6.74 -1.77
CA GLU A 28 -1.01 -6.56 -2.71
C GLU A 28 0.36 -6.52 -1.99
N CYS A 29 0.44 -5.88 -0.81
CA CYS A 29 1.64 -5.89 0.03
C CYS A 29 1.98 -7.30 0.55
N ALA A 30 0.98 -8.10 0.96
CA ALA A 30 1.19 -9.45 1.46
C ALA A 30 1.85 -10.37 0.41
N ARG A 31 1.54 -10.17 -0.88
CA ARG A 31 2.14 -10.92 -2.00
C ARG A 31 3.64 -10.67 -2.17
N LEU A 32 4.15 -9.56 -1.64
CA LEU A 32 5.57 -9.18 -1.70
C LEU A 32 6.40 -9.83 -0.58
N LYS A 33 5.80 -10.67 0.29
CA LYS A 33 6.48 -11.37 1.39
C LYS A 33 7.24 -10.44 2.33
N LEU A 34 6.65 -9.27 2.62
CA LEU A 34 7.19 -8.27 3.53
C LEU A 34 7.07 -8.69 5.00
N GLY A 35 7.77 -8.00 5.90
CA GLY A 35 7.55 -8.12 7.34
C GLY A 35 6.21 -7.51 7.77
N ARG A 36 5.69 -7.92 8.93
CA ARG A 36 4.36 -7.49 9.43
C ARG A 36 4.30 -6.03 9.89
N ARG A 37 5.37 -5.51 10.49
CA ARG A 37 5.41 -4.12 10.96
C ARG A 37 5.71 -3.18 9.81
N CYS A 38 4.89 -2.14 9.66
CA CYS A 38 5.11 -1.11 8.64
C CYS A 38 4.65 0.27 9.14
N ALA A 39 5.10 1.32 8.47
CA ALA A 39 4.68 2.69 8.72
C ALA A 39 3.94 3.24 7.49
N VAL A 40 2.80 3.87 7.72
CA VAL A 40 2.09 4.70 6.75
C VAL A 40 2.48 6.15 7.05
N ILE A 41 3.18 6.78 6.11
CA ILE A 41 3.64 8.17 6.23
C ILE A 41 2.84 9.02 5.24
N THR A 42 2.24 10.10 5.71
CA THR A 42 1.38 10.97 4.89
C THR A 42 1.38 12.39 5.46
N ASP A 43 0.90 13.37 4.68
CA ASP A 43 0.85 14.76 5.13
C ASP A 43 -0.53 15.14 5.70
N SER A 44 -0.66 16.39 6.15
CA SER A 44 -1.89 16.94 6.74
C SER A 44 -3.06 17.09 5.75
N ASN A 45 -2.83 17.02 4.45
CA ASN A 45 -3.87 17.12 3.43
C ASN A 45 -4.39 15.74 3.00
N VAL A 46 -3.48 14.77 2.82
CA VAL A 46 -3.77 13.42 2.32
C VAL A 46 -4.21 12.50 3.47
N GLY A 47 -3.61 12.65 4.65
CA GLY A 47 -3.88 11.83 5.82
C GLY A 47 -5.36 11.77 6.20
N PRO A 48 -6.05 12.92 6.37
CA PRO A 48 -7.46 12.95 6.73
C PRO A 48 -8.38 12.25 5.71
N LEU A 49 -7.96 12.14 4.44
CA LEU A 49 -8.77 11.59 3.37
C LEU A 49 -8.56 10.07 3.17
N TYR A 50 -7.34 9.58 3.36
CA TYR A 50 -6.97 8.23 2.90
C TYR A 50 -6.28 7.35 3.93
N ALA A 51 -5.76 7.90 5.03
CA ALA A 51 -4.97 7.13 5.99
C ALA A 51 -5.76 5.97 6.58
N GLU A 52 -7.02 6.20 6.98
CA GLU A 52 -7.84 5.15 7.59
C GLU A 52 -8.09 3.98 6.63
N SER A 53 -8.40 4.26 5.36
CA SER A 53 -8.59 3.23 4.33
C SER A 53 -7.32 2.39 4.11
N ALA A 54 -6.16 3.05 4.05
CA ALA A 54 -4.86 2.38 3.93
C ALA A 54 -4.56 1.47 5.14
N LEU A 55 -4.75 2.00 6.35
CA LEU A 55 -4.52 1.26 7.61
C LEU A 55 -5.45 0.06 7.72
N ASN A 56 -6.73 0.21 7.39
CA ASN A 56 -7.71 -0.87 7.45
C ASN A 56 -7.38 -1.97 6.44
N SER A 57 -6.97 -1.61 5.22
CA SER A 57 -6.52 -2.58 4.22
C SER A 57 -5.31 -3.38 4.70
N LEU A 58 -4.29 -2.71 5.25
CA LEU A 58 -3.08 -3.35 5.77
C LEU A 58 -3.37 -4.26 6.97
N ARG A 59 -4.16 -3.79 7.96
CA ARG A 59 -4.57 -4.59 9.12
C ARG A 59 -5.35 -5.84 8.70
N GLY A 60 -6.27 -5.70 7.75
CA GLY A 60 -7.04 -6.82 7.20
C GLY A 60 -6.18 -7.89 6.53
N ALA A 61 -4.97 -7.53 6.07
CA ALA A 61 -3.99 -8.46 5.50
C ALA A 61 -2.95 -8.97 6.52
N GLY A 62 -3.11 -8.68 7.82
CA GLY A 62 -2.24 -9.18 8.91
C GLY A 62 -0.98 -8.35 9.18
N PHE A 63 -0.92 -7.13 8.64
CA PHE A 63 0.12 -6.16 8.99
C PHE A 63 -0.23 -5.41 10.28
N ASP A 64 0.81 -4.88 10.93
CA ASP A 64 0.73 -4.06 12.14
C ASP A 64 1.19 -2.62 11.80
N PRO A 65 0.37 -1.81 11.09
CA PRO A 65 0.78 -0.49 10.62
C PRO A 65 0.69 0.57 11.72
N ILE A 66 1.67 1.47 11.74
CA ILE A 66 1.62 2.75 12.48
C ILE A 66 1.39 3.91 11.51
N LEU A 67 0.65 4.93 11.95
CA LEU A 67 0.46 6.17 11.19
C LEU A 67 1.45 7.23 11.68
N ILE A 68 2.14 7.87 10.75
CA ILE A 68 3.03 9.00 10.99
C ILE A 68 2.59 10.14 10.08
N THR A 69 2.30 11.30 10.65
CA THR A 69 1.82 12.50 9.95
C THR A 69 2.67 13.71 10.28
#